data_AF-A0A6I3KPG8-F1
#
_entry.id   AF-A0A6I3KPG8-F1
#
_cell.length_a   1.000
_cell.length_b   1.000
_cell.length_c   1.000
_cell.angle_alpha   90.00
_cell.angle_beta   90.00
_cell.angle_gamma   90.00
#
_symmetry.space_group_name_H-M   'P 1'
#
loop_
_entity.id
_entity.type
_entity.pdbx_description
1 polymer ?
#
loop_
_entity_poly.entity_id
_entity_poly.type
_entity_poly.pdbx_seq_one_letter_code
_entity_poly.pdbx_strand_id
1 'polypeptide(L)' 'MQIAANAKAITRRDAQDEASYQFAGLLIVSLFPALFWTALIAGIGAAVGHSPSAVSLMTIGTAIAIFCAGVGQMLFSQKS' A
#
# COMPACT_ATOMS: atom_id res chain seq x y z
N MET A 1 -17.56 -14.79 35.00
CA MET A 1 -16.31 -14.62 34.20
C MET A 1 -16.53 -14.71 32.69
N GLN A 2 -17.57 -15.38 32.16
CA GLN A 2 -17.81 -15.49 30.71
C GLN A 2 -18.11 -14.14 30.00
N ILE A 3 -18.73 -13.18 30.67
CA ILE A 3 -19.09 -11.87 30.08
C ILE A 3 -17.83 -11.05 29.74
N ALA A 4 -16.84 -11.03 30.64
CA ALA A 4 -15.56 -10.33 30.42
C ALA A 4 -14.71 -10.99 29.32
N ALA A 5 -14.79 -12.32 29.20
CA ALA A 5 -14.11 -13.07 28.14
C ALA A 5 -14.73 -12.80 26.75
N ASN A 6 -16.06 -12.74 26.66
CA ASN A 6 -16.76 -12.38 25.42
C ASN A 6 -16.52 -10.93 25.01
N ALA A 7 -16.58 -9.97 25.95
CA ALA A 7 -16.27 -8.57 25.66
C ALA A 7 -14.85 -8.41 25.08
N LYS A 8 -13.86 -9.07 25.69
CA LYS A 8 -12.47 -9.04 25.22
C LYS A 8 -12.28 -9.69 23.84
N ALA A 9 -13.08 -10.72 23.51
CA ALA A 9 -13.05 -11.38 22.21
C ALA A 9 -13.68 -10.52 21.11
N ILE A 10 -14.75 -9.79 21.41
CA ILE A 10 -15.41 -8.86 20.48
C ILE A 10 -14.49 -7.67 20.19
N THR A 11 -13.94 -7.02 21.21
CA THR A 11 -13.01 -5.89 21.02
C THR A 11 -11.74 -6.27 20.25
N ARG A 12 -11.25 -7.52 20.41
CA ARG A 12 -10.13 -8.02 19.60
C ARG A 12 -10.48 -8.24 18.14
N ARG A 13 -11.71 -8.67 17.83
CA ARG A 13 -12.16 -8.83 16.45
C ARG A 13 -12.31 -7.48 15.76
N ASP A 14 -12.97 -6.52 16.39
CA ASP A 14 -13.15 -5.17 15.84
C ASP A 14 -11.79 -4.51 15.56
N ALA A 15 -10.83 -4.58 16.50
CA ALA A 15 -9.49 -4.03 16.31
C ALA A 15 -8.68 -4.76 15.21
N GLN A 16 -8.90 -6.05 15.02
CA GLN A 16 -8.23 -6.84 13.98
C GLN A 16 -8.82 -6.55 12.60
N ASP A 17 -10.13 -6.34 12.51
CA ASP A 17 -10.80 -5.95 11.28
C ASP A 17 -10.40 -4.54 10.86
N GLU A 18 -10.35 -3.56 11.77
CA GLU A 18 -9.82 -2.21 11.50
C GLU A 18 -8.37 -2.24 11.00
N ALA A 19 -7.49 -3.00 11.65
CA ALA A 19 -6.10 -3.14 11.23
C ALA A 19 -5.97 -3.78 9.84
N SER A 20 -6.85 -4.73 9.51
CA SER A 20 -6.90 -5.38 8.19
C SER A 20 -7.35 -4.42 7.09
N TYR A 21 -8.36 -3.59 7.36
CA TYR A 21 -8.80 -2.55 6.42
C TYR A 21 -7.75 -1.46 6.23
N GLN A 22 -7.04 -1.07 7.29
CA GLN A 22 -5.95 -0.09 7.20
C GLN A 22 -4.77 -0.64 6.39
N PHE A 23 -4.40 -1.91 6.60
CA PHE A 23 -3.37 -2.58 5.82
C PHE A 23 -3.76 -2.72 4.34
N ALA A 24 -4.99 -3.16 4.06
CA ALA A 24 -5.50 -3.23 2.69
C ALA A 24 -5.53 -1.85 2.02
N GLY A 25 -5.95 -0.81 2.76
CA GLY A 25 -5.93 0.58 2.30
C GLY A 25 -4.53 1.05 1.95
N LEU A 26 -3.54 0.77 2.80
CA LEU A 26 -2.12 1.08 2.55
C LEU A 26 -1.57 0.36 1.33
N LEU A 27 -1.91 -0.92 1.15
CA LEU A 27 -1.52 -1.68 -0.03
C LEU A 27 -2.12 -1.09 -1.30
N ILE A 28 -3.40 -0.71 -1.30
CA ILE A 28 -4.04 -0.11 -2.47
C ILE A 28 -3.41 1.25 -2.79
N VAL A 29 -3.23 2.11 -1.78
CA VAL A 29 -2.63 3.45 -1.92
C VAL A 29 -1.19 3.38 -2.42
N SER A 30 -0.45 2.31 -2.12
CA SER A 30 0.95 2.17 -2.54
C SER A 30 1.13 1.41 -3.86
N LEU A 31 0.41 0.29 -4.02
CA LEU A 31 0.59 -0.60 -5.16
C LEU A 31 -0.02 -0.04 -6.44
N PHE A 32 -1.18 0.61 -6.36
CA PHE A 32 -1.86 1.12 -7.56
C PHE A 32 -1.05 2.24 -8.24
N PRO A 33 -0.58 3.29 -7.53
CA PRO A 33 0.28 4.30 -8.15
C PRO A 33 1.62 3.71 -8.62
N ALA A 34 2.22 2.79 -7.87
CA ALA A 34 3.48 2.15 -8.25
C ALA A 34 3.34 1.41 -9.58
N LEU A 35 2.31 0.59 -9.76
CA LEU A 35 2.07 -0.13 -11.00
C LEU A 35 1.73 0.81 -12.15
N PHE A 36 0.87 1.80 -11.92
CA PHE A 36 0.47 2.79 -12.93
C PHE A 36 1.67 3.55 -13.50
N TRP A 37 2.48 4.15 -12.63
CA TRP A 37 3.64 4.95 -13.05
C TRP A 37 4.75 4.08 -13.65
N THR A 38 4.98 2.88 -13.11
CA THR A 38 5.97 1.94 -13.68
C THR A 38 5.57 1.50 -15.08
N ALA A 39 4.29 1.18 -15.30
CA ALA A 39 3.77 0.83 -16.61
C ALA A 39 3.85 2.00 -17.60
N LEU A 40 3.58 3.22 -17.14
CA LEU A 40 3.71 4.43 -17.95
C LEU A 40 5.16 4.68 -18.38
N ILE A 41 6.13 4.52 -17.47
CA ILE A 41 7.56 4.64 -17.79
C ILE A 41 7.99 3.56 -18.78
N ALA A 42 7.55 2.32 -18.59
CA ALA A 42 7.81 1.23 -19.53
C ALA A 42 7.23 1.52 -20.92
N GLY A 43 5.99 2.00 -20.98
CA GLY A 43 5.29 2.34 -22.22
C GLY A 43 5.95 3.50 -22.98
N ILE A 44 6.30 4.58 -22.27
CA ILE A 44 7.02 5.72 -22.86
C ILE A 44 8.40 5.28 -23.33
N GLY A 45 9.15 4.55 -22.49
CA GLY A 45 10.46 4.03 -22.84
C GLY A 45 10.44 3.18 -24.12
N ALA A 46 9.46 2.29 -24.24
CA ALA A 46 9.25 1.51 -25.46
C ALA A 46 8.92 2.40 -26.68
N ALA A 47 8.08 3.43 -26.51
CA ALA A 47 7.69 4.34 -27.58
C ALA A 47 8.87 5.21 -28.09
N VAL A 48 9.82 5.55 -27.23
CA VAL A 48 11.02 6.32 -27.59
C VAL A 48 12.21 5.44 -27.98
N GLY A 49 12.03 4.12 -28.07
CA GLY A 49 13.10 3.17 -28.41
C GLY A 49 14.10 2.87 -27.29
N HIS A 50 13.84 3.35 -26.07
CA HIS A 50 14.63 3.07 -24.87
C HIS A 50 13.82 2.29 -23.84
N SER A 51 13.67 0.99 -24.07
CA SER A 51 13.00 0.10 -23.12
C SER A 51 13.80 -0.01 -21.81
N PRO A 52 13.23 0.41 -20.66
CA PRO A 52 13.91 0.32 -19.38
C PRO A 52 14.13 -1.15 -19.00
N SER A 53 15.25 -1.45 -18.33
CA SER A 53 15.50 -2.80 -17.83
C SER A 53 14.47 -3.19 -16.76
N ALA A 54 14.17 -4.49 -16.65
CA ALA A 54 13.26 -5.00 -15.62
C ALA A 54 13.72 -4.62 -14.19
N VAL A 55 15.03 -4.59 -13.94
CA VAL A 55 15.62 -4.18 -12.66
C VAL A 55 15.37 -2.70 -12.37
N SER A 56 15.46 -1.85 -13.39
CA SER A 56 15.14 -0.42 -13.28
C SER A 56 13.66 -0.21 -12.96
N LEU A 57 12.77 -0.91 -13.67
CA LEU A 57 11.33 -0.84 -13.42
C LEU A 57 10.97 -1.33 -12.01
N MET A 58 11.61 -2.41 -11.56
CA MET A 58 11.41 -2.93 -10.21
C MET A 58 11.86 -1.92 -9.15
N THR A 59 13.01 -1.28 -9.34
CA THR A 59 13.53 -0.25 -8.43
C THR A 59 12.62 0.98 -8.38
N ILE A 60 12.16 1.45 -9.55
CA ILE A 60 11.24 2.58 -9.65
C ILE A 60 9.90 2.24 -8.97
N GLY A 61 9.32 1.08 -9.29
CA GLY A 61 8.06 0.62 -8.69
C GLY A 61 8.16 0.49 -7.17
N THR A 62 9.25 -0.10 -6.67
CA THR A 62 9.50 -0.20 -5.22
C THR A 62 9.68 1.17 -4.57
N ALA A 63 10.40 2.10 -5.18
CA ALA A 63 10.56 3.45 -4.66
C ALA A 63 9.21 4.19 -4.56
N ILE A 64 8.37 4.09 -5.59
CA ILE A 64 7.03 4.68 -5.59
C ILE A 64 6.14 4.02 -4.52
N ALA A 65 6.19 2.69 -4.41
CA ALA A 65 5.41 1.97 -3.40
C ALA A 65 5.81 2.38 -1.97
N ILE A 66 7.12 2.51 -1.68
CA ILE A 66 7.63 2.97 -0.38
C ILE A 66 7.19 4.41 -0.12
N PHE A 67 7.31 5.30 -1.10
CA PHE A 67 6.86 6.68 -0.98
C PHE A 67 5.37 6.78 -0.67
N CYS A 68 4.54 6.10 -1.45
CA CYS A 68 3.09 6.10 -1.25
C CYS A 68 2.68 5.41 0.06
N ALA A 69 3.37 4.37 0.50
CA ALA A 69 3.15 3.76 1.81
C ALA A 69 3.48 4.75 2.95
N GLY A 70 4.58 5.50 2.83
CA GLY A 70 4.93 6.55 3.79
C GLY A 70 3.92 7.69 3.85
N VAL A 71 3.47 8.17 2.69
CA VAL A 71 2.39 9.19 2.59
C VAL A 71 1.08 8.64 3.16
N GLY A 72 0.71 7.40 2.82
CA GLY A 72 -0.47 6.74 3.35
C GLY A 72 -0.43 6.65 4.88
N GLN A 73 0.69 6.22 5.44
CA GLN A 73 0.91 6.20 6.89
C GLN A 73 0.72 7.60 7.50
N MET A 74 1.35 8.64 6.95
CA MET A 74 1.16 10.01 7.44
C MET A 74 -0.31 10.45 7.41
N LEU A 75 -1.03 10.17 6.32
CA LEU A 75 -2.43 10.54 6.17
C LEU A 75 -3.35 9.81 7.15
N PHE A 76 -3.07 8.53 7.43
CA PHE A 76 -3.83 7.76 8.41
C PHE A 76 -3.49 8.17 9.84
N SER A 77 -2.23 8.51 10.14
CA SER A 77 -1.82 9.02 11.45
C SER A 77 -2.40 10.40 11.78
N GLN A 78 -2.74 11.23 10.79
CA GLN A 78 -3.37 12.54 10.98
C GLN A 78 -4.87 12.44 11.33
N LYS A 79 -5.51 11.29 11.13
CA LYS A 79 -6.94 11.06 11.43
C LYS A 79 -7.18 10.45 12.82
N SER A 80 -6.13 10.14 13.57
CA SER A 80 -6.19 9.66 14.97
C SER A 80 -6.05 10.82 15.94
#